data_AF-A0A433JGC9-F1
#
_entry.id   AF-A0A433JGC9-F1
#
_cell.length_a   1.000
_cell.length_b   1.000
_cell.length_c   1.000
_cell.angle_alpha   90.00
_cell.angle_beta   90.00
_cell.angle_gamma   90.00
#
_symmetry.space_group_name_H-M   'P 1'
#
loop_
_entity.id
_entity.type
_entity.pdbx_description
1 polymer ?
#
loop_
_entity_poly.entity_id
_entity_poly.type
_entity_poly.pdbx_seq_one_letter_code
_entity_poly.pdbx_strand_id
1 'polypeptide(L)'
;MLVFKIFFAMLILLVSIASAAKSDFSKSLYCNDYADSIQKYACLTEHAVQGIKWVYESSGIKLTDDETRILQAIEAMNLIQNIASAGRYAYLKHTQREFKSPLMHEQNVCLQNSFGICGNHQYLFVEILKHLGLSVRPVDFYYSFNHENHNHAAAEIYVNDHWAFFDITWGGFWVQHDLFTPLSLEAILKRKGTLIAGSNSWYIAKNHLNRVKHYPDVFSYLHGKDLQILRNKSGILRIRFKNGEADFNHLPNYFGKSENGRSLKIKFQNPAALQALLHIENIGGYCEHSYIKAGSQRFTIVKGSSRLVIPPNGLLEIEGKDPICYLVIKNLKEIAWS
;
A
#
# COMPACT_ATOMS: atom_id res chain seq x y z
N MET A 1 -14.67 -62.73 0.46
CA MET A 1 -15.62 -61.62 0.29
C MET A 1 -16.01 -61.17 1.69
N LEU A 2 -15.40 -60.14 2.28
CA LEU A 2 -15.74 -58.75 2.00
C LEU A 2 -14.57 -57.88 2.48
N VAL A 3 -13.59 -57.68 1.61
CA VAL A 3 -12.71 -56.51 1.63
C VAL A 3 -13.57 -55.33 1.16
N PHE A 4 -13.34 -54.13 1.70
CA PHE A 4 -14.08 -52.86 1.51
C PHE A 4 -15.18 -52.57 2.54
N LYS A 5 -14.96 -51.46 3.25
CA LYS A 5 -15.84 -50.69 4.17
C LYS A 5 -15.37 -50.75 5.63
N ILE A 6 -14.30 -50.02 5.94
CA ILE A 6 -14.10 -49.16 7.14
C ILE A 6 -12.81 -48.35 6.84
N PHE A 7 -12.85 -47.49 5.81
CA PHE A 7 -11.79 -46.51 5.54
C PHE A 7 -12.36 -45.18 5.00
N PHE A 8 -13.66 -44.94 5.21
CA PHE A 8 -14.39 -43.81 4.62
C PHE A 8 -15.13 -42.93 5.65
N ALA A 9 -14.73 -42.99 6.93
CA ALA A 9 -15.32 -42.18 8.00
C ALA A 9 -14.32 -41.21 8.65
N MET A 10 -13.10 -41.11 8.14
CA MET A 10 -12.04 -40.25 8.70
C MET A 10 -11.32 -39.43 7.62
N LEU A 11 -12.05 -39.06 6.56
CA LEU A 11 -11.58 -38.20 5.47
C LEU A 11 -12.67 -37.21 5.00
N ILE A 12 -13.52 -36.74 5.94
CA ILE A 12 -14.43 -35.59 5.74
C ILE A 12 -14.36 -34.70 6.98
N LEU A 13 -13.14 -34.44 7.48
CA LEU A 13 -12.90 -33.47 8.56
C LEU A 13 -11.73 -32.52 8.25
N LEU A 14 -11.33 -32.41 6.98
CA LEU A 14 -10.26 -31.51 6.51
C LEU A 14 -10.61 -30.76 5.22
N VAL A 15 -11.90 -30.62 4.90
CA VAL A 15 -12.38 -29.72 3.83
C VAL A 15 -13.53 -28.90 4.39
N SER A 16 -13.20 -27.91 5.23
CA SER A 16 -14.04 -26.73 5.54
C SER A 16 -13.27 -25.76 6.47
N ILE A 17 -12.03 -25.41 6.11
CA ILE A 17 -11.44 -24.12 6.54
C ILE A 17 -11.41 -23.23 5.30
N ALA A 18 -12.59 -23.07 4.72
CA ALA A 18 -12.92 -22.00 3.79
C ALA A 18 -14.37 -21.60 4.09
N SER A 19 -14.67 -21.39 5.37
CA SER A 19 -15.74 -20.48 5.70
C SER A 19 -15.22 -19.11 5.29
N ALA A 20 -15.52 -18.74 4.06
CA ALA A 20 -15.64 -17.36 3.66
C ALA A 20 -16.30 -16.64 4.83
N ALA A 21 -15.63 -15.61 5.37
CA ALA A 21 -16.31 -14.59 6.12
C ALA A 21 -17.34 -13.99 5.15
N LYS A 22 -18.53 -14.60 5.07
CA LYS A 22 -19.72 -13.91 4.61
C LYS A 22 -19.85 -12.77 5.60
N SER A 23 -19.43 -11.59 5.16
CA SER A 23 -19.55 -10.39 5.95
C SER A 23 -21.02 -10.22 6.29
N ASP A 24 -21.35 -10.37 7.58
CA ASP A 24 -22.72 -10.38 8.09
C ASP A 24 -23.26 -8.93 8.15
N PHE A 25 -23.03 -8.13 7.10
CA PHE A 25 -23.57 -6.78 6.93
C PHE A 25 -25.10 -6.79 6.75
N SER A 26 -25.74 -7.97 6.76
CA SER A 26 -27.15 -8.15 6.40
C SER A 26 -28.15 -7.86 7.54
N LYS A 27 -27.76 -7.34 8.71
CA LYS A 27 -28.69 -7.28 9.87
C LYS A 27 -28.80 -5.96 10.64
N SER A 28 -27.97 -4.94 10.37
CA SER A 28 -28.20 -3.62 10.97
C SER A 28 -28.56 -2.60 9.90
N LEU A 29 -29.76 -2.02 10.01
CA LEU A 29 -30.15 -0.80 9.28
C LEU A 29 -29.20 0.38 9.56
N TYR A 30 -28.37 0.28 10.60
CA TYR A 30 -27.56 1.35 11.14
C TYR A 30 -26.09 0.93 11.20
N CYS A 31 -25.30 1.31 10.19
CA CYS A 31 -23.83 1.19 10.26
C CYS A 31 -23.20 1.94 11.46
N ASN A 32 -23.98 2.73 12.21
CA ASN A 32 -23.55 3.41 13.42
C ASN A 32 -23.37 2.50 14.64
N ASP A 33 -23.83 1.25 14.58
CA ASP A 33 -23.68 0.29 15.68
C ASP A 33 -22.24 -0.26 15.80
N TYR A 34 -21.41 -0.07 14.77
CA TYR A 34 -20.00 -0.47 14.79
C TYR A 34 -19.16 0.51 15.61
N ALA A 35 -18.55 0.00 16.68
CA ALA A 35 -17.56 0.76 17.47
C ALA A 35 -16.27 1.02 16.69
N ASP A 36 -15.91 0.11 15.78
CA ASP A 36 -14.76 0.27 14.90
C ASP A 36 -15.12 1.11 13.67
N SER A 37 -14.37 2.20 13.46
CA SER A 37 -14.61 3.12 12.36
C SER A 37 -14.43 2.47 10.99
N ILE A 38 -13.50 1.53 10.82
CA ILE A 38 -13.28 0.85 9.53
C ILE A 38 -14.49 -0.02 9.20
N GLN A 39 -14.99 -0.81 10.15
CA GLN A 39 -16.19 -1.61 9.98
C GLN A 39 -17.42 -0.76 9.65
N LYS A 40 -17.57 0.38 10.34
CA LYS A 40 -18.62 1.37 10.02
C LYS A 40 -18.53 1.83 8.57
N TYR A 41 -17.35 2.24 8.11
CA TYR A 41 -17.20 2.74 6.74
C TYR A 41 -17.31 1.63 5.68
N ALA A 42 -16.88 0.41 5.98
CA ALA A 42 -17.15 -0.75 5.12
C ALA A 42 -18.66 -1.02 5.00
N CYS A 43 -19.40 -0.99 6.11
CA CYS A 43 -20.87 -1.10 6.08
C CYS A 43 -21.52 -0.01 5.22
N LEU A 44 -21.07 1.26 5.36
CA LEU A 44 -21.60 2.37 4.57
C LEU A 44 -21.32 2.21 3.07
N THR A 45 -20.10 1.77 2.70
CA THR A 45 -19.76 1.41 1.32
C THR A 45 -20.67 0.30 0.80
N GLU A 46 -20.89 -0.75 1.58
CA GLU A 46 -21.77 -1.86 1.18
C GLU A 46 -23.22 -1.39 0.96
N HIS A 47 -23.76 -0.59 1.88
CA HIS A 47 -25.12 -0.06 1.77
C HIS A 47 -25.30 0.78 0.49
N ALA A 48 -24.33 1.63 0.17
CA ALA A 48 -24.37 2.43 -1.05
C ALA A 48 -24.36 1.55 -2.31
N VAL A 49 -23.52 0.50 -2.35
CA VAL A 49 -23.47 -0.44 -3.48
C VAL A 49 -24.74 -1.27 -3.60
N GLN A 50 -25.34 -1.72 -2.49
CA GLN A 50 -26.64 -2.40 -2.52
C GLN A 50 -27.75 -1.49 -3.08
N GLY A 51 -27.71 -0.19 -2.77
CA GLY A 51 -28.60 0.80 -3.40
C GLY A 51 -28.41 0.88 -4.92
N ILE A 52 -27.16 0.94 -5.40
CA ILE A 52 -26.85 0.93 -6.84
C ILE A 52 -27.34 -0.37 -7.49
N LYS A 53 -27.07 -1.50 -6.87
CA LYS A 53 -27.50 -2.82 -7.35
C LYS A 53 -29.01 -2.89 -7.51
N TRP A 54 -29.77 -2.37 -6.54
CA TRP A 54 -31.23 -2.28 -6.64
C TRP A 54 -31.70 -1.46 -7.85
N VAL A 55 -31.03 -0.35 -8.17
CA VAL A 55 -31.34 0.46 -9.37
C VAL A 55 -31.12 -0.35 -10.65
N TYR A 56 -30.00 -1.07 -10.76
CA TYR A 56 -29.73 -1.94 -11.92
C TYR A 56 -30.75 -3.07 -12.04
N GLU A 57 -31.04 -3.76 -10.94
CA GLU A 57 -31.98 -4.89 -10.91
C GLU A 57 -33.41 -4.45 -11.23
N SER A 58 -33.85 -3.29 -10.73
CA SER A 58 -35.16 -2.70 -11.08
C SER A 58 -35.27 -2.33 -12.56
N SER A 59 -34.13 -2.14 -13.22
CA SER A 59 -34.03 -1.89 -14.67
C SER A 59 -33.87 -3.18 -15.49
N GLY A 60 -33.94 -4.36 -14.85
CA GLY A 60 -33.76 -5.66 -15.51
C GLY A 60 -32.30 -6.03 -15.81
N ILE A 61 -31.33 -5.29 -15.27
CA ILE A 61 -29.90 -5.54 -15.46
C ILE A 61 -29.34 -6.18 -14.20
N LYS A 62 -28.71 -7.35 -14.34
CA LYS A 62 -28.03 -8.02 -13.24
C LYS A 62 -26.53 -7.76 -13.31
N LEU A 63 -25.99 -7.08 -12.30
CA LEU A 63 -24.55 -6.92 -12.14
C LEU A 63 -23.89 -8.25 -11.80
N THR A 64 -22.71 -8.47 -12.37
CA THR A 64 -21.79 -9.54 -12.00
C THR A 64 -21.13 -9.25 -10.64
N ASP A 65 -20.50 -10.28 -10.07
CA ASP A 65 -19.76 -10.14 -8.81
C ASP A 65 -18.58 -9.17 -8.97
N ASP A 66 -17.86 -9.21 -10.10
CA ASP A 66 -16.73 -8.31 -10.34
C ASP A 66 -17.17 -6.87 -10.61
N GLU A 67 -18.28 -6.65 -11.31
CA GLU A 67 -18.88 -5.31 -11.43
C GLU A 67 -19.28 -4.75 -10.06
N THR A 68 -19.83 -5.59 -9.18
CA THR A 68 -20.14 -5.22 -7.80
C THR A 68 -18.88 -4.84 -7.02
N ARG A 69 -17.79 -5.61 -7.16
CA ARG A 69 -16.49 -5.32 -6.53
C ARG A 69 -15.86 -4.02 -7.02
N ILE A 70 -15.99 -3.74 -8.32
CA ILE A 70 -15.54 -2.47 -8.92
C ILE A 70 -16.33 -1.30 -8.31
N LEU A 71 -17.65 -1.43 -8.16
CA LEU A 71 -18.47 -0.40 -7.50
C LEU A 71 -18.10 -0.21 -6.02
N GLN A 72 -17.84 -1.29 -5.28
CA GLN A 72 -17.35 -1.21 -3.89
C GLN A 72 -16.03 -0.45 -3.80
N ALA A 73 -15.09 -0.69 -4.72
CA ALA A 73 -13.84 0.04 -4.79
C ALA A 73 -14.04 1.53 -5.13
N ILE A 74 -14.87 1.85 -6.13
CA ILE A 74 -15.16 3.24 -6.49
C ILE A 74 -15.81 3.99 -5.31
N GLU A 75 -16.79 3.37 -4.65
CA GLU A 75 -17.48 3.96 -3.53
C GLU A 75 -16.58 4.14 -2.31
N ALA A 76 -15.78 3.12 -1.96
CA ALA A 76 -14.78 3.25 -0.89
C ALA A 76 -13.79 4.39 -1.17
N MET A 77 -13.32 4.50 -2.41
CA MET A 77 -12.43 5.59 -2.83
C MET A 77 -13.08 6.96 -2.62
N ASN A 78 -14.30 7.15 -3.12
CA ASN A 78 -15.04 8.41 -3.00
C ASN A 78 -15.32 8.77 -1.53
N LEU A 79 -15.75 7.79 -0.74
CA LEU A 79 -16.00 7.94 0.69
C LEU A 79 -14.73 8.42 1.42
N ILE A 80 -13.60 7.75 1.20
CA ILE A 80 -12.31 8.08 1.83
C ILE A 80 -11.89 9.52 1.51
N GLN A 81 -12.05 9.97 0.27
CA GLN A 81 -11.71 11.34 -0.11
C GLN A 81 -12.49 12.40 0.65
N ASN A 82 -13.73 12.09 1.02
CA ASN A 82 -14.58 12.99 1.79
C ASN A 82 -14.27 12.95 3.29
N ILE A 83 -14.10 11.74 3.86
CA ILE A 83 -13.89 11.59 5.30
C ILE A 83 -12.44 11.84 5.72
N ALA A 84 -11.45 11.68 4.84
CA ALA A 84 -10.03 11.87 5.15
C ALA A 84 -9.42 12.96 4.26
N SER A 85 -10.02 14.15 4.23
CA SER A 85 -9.68 15.21 3.25
C SER A 85 -8.20 15.63 3.23
N ALA A 86 -7.59 15.55 2.04
CA ALA A 86 -6.26 16.09 1.77
C ALA A 86 -6.18 17.62 1.83
N GLY A 87 -7.28 18.31 1.50
CA GLY A 87 -7.39 19.76 1.70
C GLY A 87 -7.34 20.15 3.18
N ARG A 88 -8.05 19.40 4.03
CA ARG A 88 -8.02 19.58 5.49
C ARG A 88 -6.64 19.27 6.06
N TYR A 89 -5.99 18.20 5.58
CA TYR A 89 -4.60 17.90 5.93
C TYR A 89 -3.68 19.08 5.60
N ALA A 90 -3.79 19.61 4.37
CA ALA A 90 -2.97 20.73 3.94
C ALA A 90 -3.22 21.97 4.82
N TYR A 91 -4.48 22.30 5.13
CA TYR A 91 -4.79 23.39 6.06
C TYR A 91 -4.11 23.20 7.41
N LEU A 92 -4.31 22.06 8.07
CA LEU A 92 -3.74 21.78 9.40
C LEU A 92 -2.22 21.83 9.41
N LYS A 93 -1.57 21.24 8.39
CA LYS A 93 -0.11 21.26 8.24
C LYS A 93 0.45 22.68 8.12
N HIS A 94 -0.29 23.62 7.52
CA HIS A 94 0.18 25.00 7.32
C HIS A 94 -0.22 25.95 8.46
N THR A 95 -1.32 25.68 9.18
CA THR A 95 -1.83 26.58 10.21
C THR A 95 -1.46 26.17 11.63
N GLN A 96 -1.18 24.90 11.88
CA GLN A 96 -0.79 24.43 13.21
C GLN A 96 0.73 24.31 13.32
N ARG A 97 1.32 25.11 14.23
CA ARG A 97 2.76 25.15 14.48
C ARG A 97 3.36 23.79 14.86
N GLU A 98 2.58 22.94 15.51
CA GLU A 98 3.01 21.63 16.01
C GLU A 98 2.31 20.47 15.32
N PHE A 99 1.85 20.65 14.07
CA PHE A 99 1.21 19.56 13.32
C PHE A 99 2.17 18.37 13.18
N LYS A 100 1.84 17.27 13.86
CA LYS A 100 2.51 15.99 13.70
C LYS A 100 1.68 15.13 12.77
N SER A 101 2.30 14.70 11.67
CA SER A 101 1.66 13.77 10.76
C SER A 101 1.44 12.44 11.49
N PRO A 102 0.20 11.91 11.54
CA PRO A 102 -0.08 10.66 12.23
C PRO A 102 0.76 9.51 11.68
N LEU A 103 1.27 8.68 12.57
CA LEU A 103 1.99 7.47 12.22
C LEU A 103 1.02 6.45 11.57
N MET A 104 1.58 5.46 10.88
CA MET A 104 0.78 4.43 10.20
C MET A 104 -0.12 3.60 11.14
N HIS A 105 0.14 3.57 12.44
CA HIS A 105 -0.74 2.92 13.43
C HIS A 105 -1.80 3.87 14.03
N GLU A 106 -1.75 5.16 13.70
CA GLU A 106 -2.64 6.21 14.23
C GLU A 106 -3.72 6.62 13.20
N GLN A 107 -4.10 5.72 12.30
CA GLN A 107 -5.02 6.03 11.19
C GLN A 107 -6.43 6.39 11.67
N ASN A 108 -6.81 5.94 12.88
CA ASN A 108 -8.03 6.37 13.53
C ASN A 108 -8.05 7.88 13.82
N VAL A 109 -6.89 8.50 14.07
CA VAL A 109 -6.78 9.97 14.26
C VAL A 109 -7.16 10.70 12.97
N CYS A 110 -6.73 10.17 11.82
CA CYS A 110 -7.09 10.70 10.50
C CYS A 110 -8.60 10.65 10.25
N LEU A 111 -9.27 9.56 10.66
CA LEU A 111 -10.72 9.43 10.57
C LEU A 111 -11.44 10.39 11.52
N GLN A 112 -11.03 10.43 12.79
CA GLN A 112 -11.66 11.26 13.84
C GLN A 112 -11.58 12.76 13.54
N ASN A 113 -10.44 13.20 13.00
CA ASN A 113 -10.20 14.62 12.66
C ASN A 113 -10.41 14.92 11.17
N SER A 114 -10.88 13.92 10.45
CA SER A 114 -11.23 13.93 9.05
C SER A 114 -10.13 14.43 8.08
N PHE A 115 -8.86 14.15 8.34
CA PHE A 115 -7.75 14.58 7.47
C PHE A 115 -6.88 13.41 7.07
N GLY A 116 -6.34 13.43 5.85
CA GLY A 116 -5.48 12.36 5.36
C GLY A 116 -4.82 12.70 4.03
N ILE A 117 -3.75 11.97 3.70
CA ILE A 117 -3.08 12.02 2.39
C ILE A 117 -2.86 10.59 1.87
N CYS A 118 -2.05 10.42 0.82
CA CYS A 118 -1.86 9.15 0.10
C CYS A 118 -1.64 7.92 0.97
N GLY A 119 -0.72 7.96 1.95
CA GLY A 119 -0.51 6.82 2.85
C GLY A 119 -1.75 6.47 3.68
N ASN A 120 -2.45 7.50 4.19
CA ASN A 120 -3.67 7.30 4.98
C ASN A 120 -4.82 6.75 4.11
N HIS A 121 -5.00 7.34 2.93
CA HIS A 121 -6.03 6.92 1.98
C HIS A 121 -5.84 5.48 1.54
N GLN A 122 -4.60 5.10 1.19
CA GLN A 122 -4.26 3.72 0.84
C GLN A 122 -4.58 2.77 1.99
N TYR A 123 -4.19 3.10 3.22
CA TYR A 123 -4.47 2.26 4.39
C TYR A 123 -5.98 2.05 4.57
N LEU A 124 -6.75 3.14 4.63
CA LEU A 124 -8.20 3.08 4.82
C LEU A 124 -8.88 2.27 3.71
N PHE A 125 -8.45 2.45 2.46
CA PHE A 125 -9.00 1.73 1.31
C PHE A 125 -8.73 0.23 1.40
N VAL A 126 -7.49 -0.15 1.68
CA VAL A 126 -7.10 -1.55 1.83
C VAL A 126 -7.88 -2.21 2.96
N GLU A 127 -8.00 -1.56 4.12
CA GLU A 127 -8.72 -2.15 5.26
C GLU A 127 -10.23 -2.23 5.02
N ILE A 128 -10.86 -1.18 4.47
CA ILE A 128 -12.29 -1.20 4.11
C ILE A 128 -12.58 -2.35 3.12
N LEU A 129 -11.81 -2.47 2.04
CA LEU A 129 -12.06 -3.50 1.03
C LEU A 129 -11.79 -4.91 1.54
N LYS A 130 -10.80 -5.10 2.43
CA LYS A 130 -10.61 -6.39 3.11
C LYS A 130 -11.82 -6.78 3.97
N HIS A 131 -12.41 -5.82 4.69
CA HIS A 131 -13.64 -6.05 5.46
C HIS A 131 -14.84 -6.44 4.59
N LEU A 132 -14.86 -5.95 3.34
CA LEU A 132 -15.84 -6.36 2.32
C LEU A 132 -15.49 -7.69 1.63
N GLY A 133 -14.38 -8.34 2.01
CA GLY A 133 -13.96 -9.62 1.44
C GLY A 133 -13.24 -9.51 0.09
N LEU A 134 -12.79 -8.32 -0.31
CA LEU A 134 -12.10 -8.13 -1.58
C LEU A 134 -10.62 -8.43 -1.46
N SER A 135 -10.08 -9.02 -2.53
CA SER A 135 -8.64 -9.16 -2.70
C SER A 135 -8.05 -7.82 -3.12
N VAL A 136 -7.39 -7.15 -2.18
CA VAL A 136 -6.80 -5.81 -2.35
C VAL A 136 -5.34 -5.82 -1.88
N ARG A 137 -4.49 -5.02 -2.51
CA ARG A 137 -3.10 -4.82 -2.08
C ARG A 137 -2.65 -3.36 -2.19
N PRO A 138 -1.86 -2.85 -1.23
CA PRO A 138 -1.24 -1.54 -1.35
C PRO A 138 -0.14 -1.55 -2.42
N VAL A 139 0.00 -0.43 -3.11
CA VAL A 139 1.04 -0.13 -4.10
C VAL A 139 1.69 1.20 -3.77
N ASP A 140 3.00 1.18 -3.53
CA ASP A 140 3.80 2.34 -3.21
C ASP A 140 4.71 2.71 -4.38
N PHE A 141 4.79 4.00 -4.69
CA PHE A 141 5.61 4.56 -5.75
C PHE A 141 6.70 5.41 -5.13
N TYR A 142 7.92 5.26 -5.63
CA TYR A 142 9.07 6.07 -5.27
C TYR A 142 9.75 6.55 -6.54
N TYR A 143 9.97 7.85 -6.66
CA TYR A 143 10.48 8.45 -7.89
C TYR A 143 11.28 9.70 -7.59
N SER A 144 12.10 10.12 -8.54
CA SER A 144 12.82 11.39 -8.47
C SER A 144 12.10 12.45 -9.30
N PHE A 145 11.95 13.65 -8.74
CA PHE A 145 11.49 14.85 -9.43
C PHE A 145 12.33 16.04 -8.94
N ASN A 146 12.83 16.87 -9.85
CA ASN A 146 13.75 17.98 -9.54
C ASN A 146 14.94 17.60 -8.62
N HIS A 147 15.53 16.42 -8.84
CA HIS A 147 16.64 15.87 -8.03
C HIS A 147 16.30 15.55 -6.57
N GLU A 148 15.03 15.58 -6.20
CA GLU A 148 14.51 15.18 -4.90
C GLU A 148 13.75 13.87 -5.02
N ASN A 149 13.78 13.06 -3.95
CA ASN A 149 12.98 11.85 -3.86
C ASN A 149 11.55 12.24 -3.47
N HIS A 150 10.58 11.61 -4.12
CA HIS A 150 9.16 11.74 -3.85
C HIS A 150 8.54 10.36 -3.74
N ASN A 151 7.37 10.32 -3.11
CA ASN A 151 6.60 9.10 -2.95
C ASN A 151 5.11 9.34 -3.13
N HIS A 152 4.42 8.29 -3.56
CA HIS A 152 2.96 8.25 -3.64
C HIS A 152 2.46 6.86 -3.25
N ALA A 153 1.21 6.78 -2.82
CA ALA A 153 0.59 5.55 -2.35
C ALA A 153 -0.80 5.38 -2.97
N ALA A 154 -1.06 4.19 -3.50
CA ALA A 154 -2.29 3.80 -4.18
C ALA A 154 -2.59 2.32 -3.90
N ALA A 155 -3.59 1.73 -4.55
CA ALA A 155 -3.93 0.32 -4.36
C ALA A 155 -4.26 -0.40 -5.67
N GLU A 156 -4.22 -1.72 -5.62
CA GLU A 156 -4.78 -2.58 -6.65
C GLU A 156 -5.83 -3.52 -6.04
N ILE A 157 -6.91 -3.78 -6.76
CA ILE A 157 -7.93 -4.79 -6.42
C ILE A 157 -7.90 -5.90 -7.46
N TYR A 158 -8.22 -7.13 -7.07
CA TYR A 158 -8.31 -8.25 -8.01
C TYR A 158 -9.75 -8.42 -8.51
N VAL A 159 -9.99 -8.13 -9.79
CA VAL A 159 -11.29 -8.19 -10.48
C VAL A 159 -11.06 -8.57 -11.95
N ASN A 160 -12.01 -9.23 -12.59
CA ASN A 160 -11.90 -9.67 -13.99
C ASN A 160 -10.57 -10.41 -14.26
N ASP A 161 -10.21 -11.32 -13.36
CA ASP A 161 -8.99 -12.13 -13.38
C ASP A 161 -7.64 -11.37 -13.39
N HIS A 162 -7.63 -10.07 -13.07
CA HIS A 162 -6.40 -9.28 -13.01
C HIS A 162 -6.40 -8.25 -11.87
N TRP A 163 -5.23 -7.67 -11.59
CA TRP A 163 -5.08 -6.59 -10.62
C TRP A 163 -5.37 -5.24 -11.30
N ALA A 164 -6.46 -4.60 -10.94
CA ALA A 164 -6.89 -3.28 -11.42
C ALA A 164 -6.39 -2.17 -10.50
N PHE A 165 -5.89 -1.06 -11.06
CA PHE A 165 -5.23 0.03 -10.33
C PHE A 165 -6.19 1.17 -9.95
N PHE A 166 -6.09 1.63 -8.70
CA PHE A 166 -6.88 2.74 -8.14
C PHE A 166 -6.00 3.71 -7.35
N ASP A 167 -6.06 4.99 -7.70
CA ASP A 167 -5.46 6.10 -6.95
C ASP A 167 -6.51 6.80 -6.08
N ILE A 168 -6.47 6.50 -4.78
CA ILE A 168 -7.48 6.96 -3.83
C ILE A 168 -7.32 8.46 -3.51
N THR A 169 -6.12 9.01 -3.57
CA THR A 169 -5.89 10.43 -3.23
C THR A 169 -6.42 11.36 -4.30
N TRP A 170 -6.20 11.01 -5.56
CA TRP A 170 -6.66 11.81 -6.68
C TRP A 170 -8.01 11.35 -7.22
N GLY A 171 -8.49 10.17 -6.81
CA GLY A 171 -9.80 9.65 -7.17
C GLY A 171 -9.79 9.07 -8.57
N GLY A 172 -8.63 8.57 -8.99
CA GLY A 172 -8.31 8.21 -10.36
C GLY A 172 -8.26 6.70 -10.55
N PHE A 173 -8.88 6.20 -11.60
CA PHE A 173 -8.66 4.85 -12.12
C PHE A 173 -8.72 4.90 -13.64
N TRP A 174 -8.16 3.89 -14.32
CA TRP A 174 -8.09 3.87 -15.78
C TRP A 174 -8.93 2.73 -16.30
N VAL A 175 -9.60 2.98 -17.42
CA VAL A 175 -10.48 2.00 -18.05
C VAL A 175 -10.13 1.80 -19.51
N GLN A 176 -10.48 0.63 -20.05
CA GLN A 176 -10.28 0.37 -21.47
C GLN A 176 -11.38 0.97 -22.33
N HIS A 177 -12.64 0.62 -22.04
CA HIS A 177 -13.80 1.06 -22.83
C HIS A 177 -14.93 1.61 -21.96
N ASP A 178 -15.14 1.02 -20.77
CA ASP A 178 -16.22 1.36 -19.86
C ASP A 178 -15.77 1.31 -18.39
N LEU A 179 -16.64 1.74 -17.47
CA LEU A 179 -16.33 1.79 -16.04
C LEU A 179 -16.08 0.41 -15.39
N PHE A 180 -16.51 -0.68 -16.04
CA PHE A 180 -16.41 -2.05 -15.53
C PHE A 180 -15.23 -2.82 -16.12
N THR A 181 -14.40 -2.16 -16.92
CA THR A 181 -13.16 -2.69 -17.49
C THR A 181 -11.95 -1.88 -17.01
N PRO A 182 -11.70 -1.81 -15.68
CA PRO A 182 -10.55 -1.11 -15.16
C PRO A 182 -9.26 -1.79 -15.60
N LEU A 183 -8.18 -1.03 -15.72
CA LEU A 183 -6.89 -1.49 -16.23
C LEU A 183 -5.91 -1.83 -15.12
N SER A 184 -4.99 -2.74 -15.45
CA SER A 184 -3.81 -3.00 -14.61
C SER A 184 -2.82 -1.84 -14.65
N LEU A 185 -2.03 -1.73 -13.58
CA LEU A 185 -0.93 -0.76 -13.51
C LEU A 185 0.05 -0.94 -14.66
N GLU A 186 0.37 -2.18 -15.06
CA GLU A 186 1.25 -2.45 -16.21
C GLU A 186 0.72 -1.89 -17.53
N ALA A 187 -0.60 -1.89 -17.75
CA ALA A 187 -1.21 -1.28 -18.93
C ALA A 187 -1.14 0.26 -18.86
N ILE A 188 -1.40 0.82 -17.68
CA ILE A 188 -1.36 2.27 -17.43
C ILE A 188 0.05 2.83 -17.60
N LEU A 189 1.08 2.12 -17.11
CA LEU A 189 2.49 2.49 -17.30
C LEU A 189 2.90 2.50 -18.78
N LYS A 190 2.17 1.78 -19.63
CA LYS A 190 2.31 1.81 -21.11
C LYS A 190 1.40 2.86 -21.76
N ARG A 191 0.84 3.78 -20.98
CA ARG A 191 -0.05 4.88 -21.41
C ARG A 191 -1.31 4.38 -22.12
N LYS A 192 -1.88 3.27 -21.65
CA LYS A 192 -3.15 2.75 -22.15
C LYS A 192 -4.33 3.21 -21.32
N GLY A 193 -5.50 3.23 -21.96
CA GLY A 193 -6.78 3.51 -21.34
C GLY A 193 -7.08 4.98 -21.12
N THR A 194 -8.28 5.22 -20.62
CA THR A 194 -8.80 6.54 -20.32
C THR A 194 -8.87 6.71 -18.81
N LEU A 195 -8.33 7.82 -18.30
CA LEU A 195 -8.45 8.19 -16.90
C LEU A 195 -9.88 8.60 -16.58
N ILE A 196 -10.45 7.97 -15.58
CA ILE A 196 -11.65 8.40 -14.87
C ILE A 196 -11.19 8.96 -13.53
N ALA A 197 -11.40 10.26 -13.30
CA ALA A 197 -10.99 10.94 -12.08
C ALA A 197 -12.16 11.65 -11.41
N GLY A 198 -12.22 11.57 -10.07
CA GLY A 198 -13.24 12.22 -9.26
C GLY A 198 -13.17 13.74 -9.27
N SER A 199 -14.28 14.40 -8.96
CA SER A 199 -14.41 15.86 -8.86
C SER A 199 -14.12 16.41 -7.46
N ASN A 200 -13.28 15.74 -6.66
CA ASN A 200 -12.99 16.25 -5.32
C ASN A 200 -12.23 17.59 -5.41
N SER A 201 -12.49 18.48 -4.44
CA SER A 201 -11.98 19.85 -4.46
C SER A 201 -10.45 19.93 -4.47
N TRP A 202 -9.77 18.96 -3.86
CA TRP A 202 -8.31 18.90 -3.82
C TRP A 202 -7.71 18.56 -5.18
N TYR A 203 -8.25 17.55 -5.86
CA TYR A 203 -7.88 17.19 -7.24
C TYR A 203 -8.13 18.37 -8.19
N ILE A 204 -9.32 18.99 -8.13
CA ILE A 204 -9.66 20.16 -8.97
C ILE A 204 -8.67 21.29 -8.72
N ALA A 205 -8.40 21.64 -7.47
CA ALA A 205 -7.46 22.71 -7.13
C ALA A 205 -6.04 22.41 -7.65
N LYS A 206 -5.54 21.19 -7.46
CA LYS A 206 -4.21 20.80 -7.93
C LYS A 206 -4.11 20.74 -9.46
N ASN A 207 -5.14 20.25 -10.13
CA ASN A 207 -5.20 20.23 -11.59
C ASN A 207 -5.31 21.65 -12.18
N HIS A 208 -6.08 22.54 -11.53
CA HIS A 208 -6.11 23.95 -11.91
C HIS A 208 -4.74 24.61 -11.75
N LEU A 209 -4.03 24.34 -10.64
CA LEU A 209 -2.67 24.83 -10.42
C LEU A 209 -1.68 24.29 -11.46
N ASN A 210 -1.79 23.03 -11.89
CA ASN A 210 -1.03 22.50 -13.02
C ASN A 210 -1.21 23.38 -14.26
N ARG A 211 -2.46 23.69 -14.63
CA ARG A 211 -2.75 24.51 -15.82
C ARG A 211 -2.22 25.95 -15.73
N VAL A 212 -2.33 26.58 -14.56
CA VAL A 212 -2.02 28.02 -14.41
C VAL A 212 -0.56 28.29 -14.05
N LYS A 213 0.07 27.39 -13.29
CA LYS A 213 1.44 27.57 -12.77
C LYS A 213 2.43 26.52 -13.29
N HIS A 214 2.03 25.70 -14.27
CA HIS A 214 2.84 24.60 -14.82
C HIS A 214 3.34 23.62 -13.73
N TYR A 215 2.53 23.40 -12.68
CA TYR A 215 2.82 22.29 -11.76
C TYR A 215 2.73 20.96 -12.50
N PRO A 216 3.51 19.94 -12.08
CA PRO A 216 3.39 18.61 -12.66
C PRO A 216 1.96 18.09 -12.57
N ASP A 217 1.57 17.32 -13.59
CA ASP A 217 0.35 16.53 -13.53
C ASP A 217 0.33 15.65 -12.27
N VAL A 218 -0.82 15.56 -11.61
CA VAL A 218 -0.93 14.86 -10.33
C VAL A 218 -0.67 13.35 -10.45
N PHE A 219 -0.79 12.80 -11.66
CA PHE A 219 -0.45 11.42 -12.00
C PHE A 219 0.92 11.27 -12.67
N SER A 220 1.70 12.34 -12.77
CA SER A 220 3.05 12.31 -13.36
C SER A 220 4.01 11.33 -12.66
N TYR A 221 3.73 10.96 -11.41
CA TYR A 221 4.48 9.95 -10.67
C TYR A 221 4.51 8.58 -11.38
N LEU A 222 3.47 8.24 -12.16
CA LEU A 222 3.39 7.00 -12.94
C LEU A 222 4.50 6.91 -14.01
N HIS A 223 5.12 8.04 -14.35
CA HIS A 223 6.22 8.13 -15.29
C HIS A 223 7.38 8.96 -14.72
N GLY A 224 7.47 9.03 -13.39
CA GLY A 224 8.56 9.72 -12.70
C GLY A 224 9.92 9.12 -13.04
N LYS A 225 10.97 9.93 -12.96
CA LYS A 225 12.34 9.44 -13.16
C LYS A 225 12.68 8.44 -12.07
N ASP A 226 13.39 7.37 -12.43
CA ASP A 226 13.82 6.33 -11.49
C ASP A 226 12.67 5.66 -10.73
N LEU A 227 11.48 5.60 -11.34
CA LEU A 227 10.28 5.02 -10.74
C LEU A 227 10.53 3.61 -10.21
N GLN A 228 10.22 3.43 -8.93
CA GLN A 228 10.24 2.16 -8.22
C GLN A 228 8.84 1.91 -7.67
N ILE A 229 8.36 0.68 -7.82
CA ILE A 229 7.01 0.29 -7.43
C ILE A 229 7.15 -0.88 -6.46
N LEU A 230 6.65 -0.71 -5.24
CA LEU A 230 6.55 -1.77 -4.26
C LEU A 230 5.09 -2.19 -4.13
N ARG A 231 4.84 -3.49 -4.18
CA ARG A 231 3.52 -4.05 -3.91
C ARG A 231 3.55 -4.75 -2.58
N ASN A 232 2.53 -4.54 -1.76
CA ASN A 232 2.48 -5.09 -0.40
C ASN A 232 3.72 -4.71 0.45
N LYS A 233 4.27 -3.50 0.25
CA LYS A 233 5.47 -3.03 0.94
C LYS A 233 6.67 -3.98 0.80
N SER A 234 6.74 -4.71 -0.31
CA SER A 234 7.72 -5.77 -0.56
C SER A 234 8.38 -5.62 -1.93
N GLY A 235 9.60 -6.14 -2.05
CA GLY A 235 10.43 -6.04 -3.25
C GLY A 235 11.82 -5.50 -2.96
N ILE A 236 12.41 -4.85 -3.95
CA ILE A 236 13.74 -4.25 -3.87
C ILE A 236 13.60 -2.75 -4.01
N LEU A 237 13.99 -2.02 -2.97
CA LEU A 237 14.09 -0.57 -2.96
C LEU A 237 15.54 -0.17 -3.26
N ARG A 238 15.74 0.60 -4.32
CA ARG A 238 17.06 1.12 -4.69
C ARG A 238 17.31 2.44 -3.95
N ILE A 239 18.45 2.52 -3.28
CA ILE A 239 18.87 3.68 -2.50
C ILE A 239 20.19 4.22 -3.07
N ARG A 240 20.33 5.54 -3.11
CA ARG A 240 21.56 6.24 -3.49
C ARG A 240 22.31 6.71 -2.26
N PHE A 241 23.62 6.85 -2.40
CA PHE A 241 24.41 7.64 -1.48
C PHE A 241 24.45 9.09 -1.95
N LYS A 242 24.27 10.00 -1.00
CA LYS A 242 24.44 11.45 -1.17
C LYS A 242 25.34 11.93 -0.07
N ASN A 243 26.49 12.53 -0.42
CA ASN A 243 27.48 13.04 0.53
C ASN A 243 27.94 11.98 1.56
N GLY A 244 28.17 10.73 1.11
CA GLY A 244 28.63 9.64 1.97
C GLY A 244 27.54 9.04 2.88
N GLU A 245 26.26 9.38 2.70
CA GLU A 245 25.16 8.82 3.47
C GLU A 245 24.04 8.30 2.56
N ALA A 246 23.40 7.21 2.95
CA ALA A 246 22.24 6.68 2.25
C ALA A 246 21.06 7.66 2.35
N ASP A 247 20.54 8.09 1.21
CA ASP A 247 19.43 9.04 1.14
C ASP A 247 18.09 8.32 1.25
N PHE A 248 17.55 8.27 2.46
CA PHE A 248 16.22 7.75 2.76
C PHE A 248 15.13 8.82 2.73
N ASN A 249 15.43 10.06 2.30
CA ASN A 249 14.41 11.11 2.27
C ASN A 249 13.24 10.68 1.37
N HIS A 250 12.02 10.73 1.90
CA HIS A 250 10.79 10.22 1.25
C HIS A 250 10.81 8.73 0.84
N LEU A 251 11.77 7.95 1.32
CA LEU A 251 11.88 6.50 1.09
C LEU A 251 11.74 5.75 2.42
N PRO A 252 11.28 4.49 2.40
CA PRO A 252 11.32 3.62 3.57
C PRO A 252 12.74 3.52 4.12
N ASN A 253 12.91 3.89 5.38
CA ASN A 253 14.15 3.67 6.13
C ASN A 253 14.13 2.34 6.88
N TYR A 254 13.43 1.33 6.38
CA TYR A 254 13.40 0.00 6.98
C TYR A 254 13.54 -1.08 5.92
N PHE A 255 13.97 -2.27 6.33
CA PHE A 255 14.05 -3.46 5.48
C PHE A 255 13.90 -4.73 6.30
N GLY A 256 13.51 -5.81 5.64
CA GLY A 256 13.32 -7.13 6.25
C GLY A 256 12.00 -7.77 5.90
N LYS A 257 11.65 -8.78 6.67
CA LYS A 257 10.47 -9.63 6.47
C LYS A 257 9.28 -9.09 7.25
N SER A 258 8.15 -9.00 6.57
CA SER A 258 6.83 -8.76 7.15
C SER A 258 5.98 -10.04 7.08
N GLU A 259 4.76 -9.96 7.61
CA GLU A 259 3.80 -11.07 7.58
C GLU A 259 3.64 -11.68 6.18
N ASN A 260 3.38 -12.99 6.15
CA ASN A 260 3.21 -13.80 4.94
C ASN A 260 4.47 -13.93 4.08
N GLY A 261 5.67 -13.84 4.69
CA GLY A 261 6.95 -14.09 4.02
C GLY A 261 7.36 -13.01 3.01
N ARG A 262 6.65 -11.87 3.01
CA ARG A 262 6.98 -10.71 2.18
C ARG A 262 8.24 -10.06 2.73
N SER A 263 9.11 -9.59 1.84
CA SER A 263 10.36 -8.94 2.26
C SER A 263 10.62 -7.65 1.50
N LEU A 264 11.01 -6.61 2.21
CA LEU A 264 11.62 -5.41 1.65
C LEU A 264 13.14 -5.56 1.73
N LYS A 265 13.82 -5.39 0.61
CA LYS A 265 15.28 -5.44 0.50
C LYS A 265 15.79 -4.10 0.00
N ILE A 266 16.98 -3.70 0.41
CA ILE A 266 17.61 -2.45 -0.03
C ILE A 266 18.75 -2.79 -0.99
N LYS A 267 18.70 -2.25 -2.21
CA LYS A 267 19.81 -2.34 -3.17
C LYS A 267 20.49 -0.98 -3.28
N PHE A 268 21.79 -0.91 -3.03
CA PHE A 268 22.52 0.33 -3.19
C PHE A 268 22.92 0.54 -4.65
N GLN A 269 22.88 1.79 -5.10
CA GLN A 269 23.39 2.21 -6.41
C GLN A 269 24.84 2.69 -6.26
N ASN A 270 25.74 1.78 -5.90
CA ASN A 270 27.15 2.04 -5.67
C ASN A 270 28.03 1.33 -6.72
N PRO A 271 28.98 2.03 -7.37
CA PRO A 271 29.84 1.43 -8.39
C PRO A 271 30.96 0.56 -7.81
N ALA A 272 31.35 0.78 -6.55
CA ALA A 272 32.43 0.08 -5.86
C ALA A 272 31.95 -0.47 -4.51
N ALA A 273 32.72 -1.40 -3.92
CA ALA A 273 32.45 -1.89 -2.58
C ALA A 273 32.54 -0.74 -1.57
N LEU A 274 31.67 -0.76 -0.57
CA LEU A 274 31.53 0.29 0.43
C LEU A 274 31.73 -0.29 1.82
N GLN A 275 32.64 0.28 2.61
CA GLN A 275 32.55 0.13 4.06
C GLN A 275 31.51 1.11 4.58
N ALA A 276 30.51 0.61 5.29
CA ALA A 276 29.48 1.43 5.87
C ALA A 276 29.26 1.12 7.36
N LEU A 277 28.88 2.16 8.08
CA LEU A 277 28.35 2.10 9.42
C LEU A 277 26.81 2.17 9.33
N LEU A 278 26.15 1.04 9.56
CA LEU A 278 24.69 0.96 9.65
C LEU A 278 24.27 1.19 11.09
N HIS A 279 23.41 2.19 11.32
CA HIS A 279 22.82 2.45 12.62
C HIS A 279 21.36 1.99 12.64
N ILE A 280 21.07 0.96 13.44
CA ILE A 280 19.73 0.40 13.64
C ILE A 280 19.08 1.09 14.84
N GLU A 281 18.01 1.84 14.58
CA GLU A 281 17.22 2.51 15.61
C GLU A 281 16.31 1.51 16.33
N ASN A 282 15.64 0.67 15.55
CA ASN A 282 14.67 -0.26 16.08
C ASN A 282 14.65 -1.59 15.32
N ILE A 283 14.17 -2.61 16.02
CA ILE A 283 13.99 -3.97 15.51
C ILE A 283 12.51 -4.30 15.71
N GLY A 284 11.83 -4.71 14.66
CA GLY A 284 10.45 -5.15 14.70
C GLY A 284 10.31 -6.63 14.38
N GLY A 285 9.32 -7.27 15.02
CA GLY A 285 9.15 -8.71 14.99
C GLY A 285 10.11 -9.46 15.91
N TYR A 286 10.33 -10.73 15.63
CA TYR A 286 11.24 -11.62 16.37
C TYR A 286 12.42 -11.92 15.45
N CYS A 287 13.62 -11.48 15.80
CA CYS A 287 14.81 -11.58 14.93
C CYS A 287 15.88 -12.54 15.48
N GLU A 288 15.52 -13.43 16.39
CA GLU A 288 16.46 -14.29 17.14
C GLU A 288 17.20 -15.29 16.26
N HIS A 289 16.59 -15.71 15.15
CA HIS A 289 17.13 -16.68 14.20
C HIS A 289 17.34 -16.06 12.81
N SER A 290 17.61 -14.75 12.80
CA SER A 290 17.79 -13.95 11.59
C SER A 290 19.06 -13.09 11.65
N TYR A 291 19.57 -12.79 10.46
CA TYR A 291 20.82 -12.06 10.25
C TYR A 291 20.64 -11.02 9.16
N ILE A 292 21.40 -9.94 9.24
CA ILE A 292 21.58 -9.01 8.13
C ILE A 292 22.51 -9.68 7.14
N LYS A 293 22.11 -9.73 5.87
CA LYS A 293 22.94 -10.24 4.79
C LYS A 293 23.35 -9.11 3.86
N ALA A 294 24.66 -9.00 3.61
CA ALA A 294 25.24 -8.10 2.63
C ALA A 294 26.19 -8.89 1.72
N GLY A 295 25.73 -9.24 0.50
CA GLY A 295 26.47 -10.16 -0.36
C GLY A 295 26.59 -11.55 0.25
N SER A 296 27.83 -12.03 0.43
CA SER A 296 28.13 -13.31 1.10
C SER A 296 28.28 -13.20 2.62
N GLN A 297 28.29 -11.98 3.16
CA GLN A 297 28.52 -11.73 4.58
C GLN A 297 27.20 -11.75 5.37
N ARG A 298 27.28 -12.26 6.60
CA ARG A 298 26.18 -12.25 7.58
C ARG A 298 26.60 -11.45 8.81
N PHE A 299 25.70 -10.63 9.30
CA PHE A 299 25.91 -9.83 10.50
C PHE A 299 24.77 -10.07 11.49
N THR A 300 25.13 -10.18 12.76
CA THR A 300 24.16 -10.28 13.85
C THR A 300 23.28 -9.03 13.90
N ILE A 301 21.99 -9.23 14.12
CA ILE A 301 21.04 -8.13 14.30
C ILE A 301 21.16 -7.60 15.72
N VAL A 302 21.63 -6.36 15.86
CA VAL A 302 21.71 -5.64 17.16
C VAL A 302 21.28 -4.20 16.97
N LYS A 303 20.66 -3.59 17.99
CA LYS A 303 20.42 -2.14 18.00
C LYS A 303 21.75 -1.38 18.10
N GLY A 304 21.79 -0.18 17.52
CA GLY A 304 22.99 0.65 17.47
C GLY A 304 23.78 0.44 16.18
N SER A 305 25.10 0.66 16.25
CA SER A 305 25.95 0.75 15.06
C SER A 305 26.66 -0.58 14.75
N SER A 306 26.55 -1.05 13.51
CA SER A 306 27.28 -2.20 12.98
C SER A 306 28.09 -1.80 11.75
N ARG A 307 29.35 -2.23 11.69
CA ARG A 307 30.17 -2.08 10.48
C ARG A 307 29.82 -3.20 9.50
N LEU A 308 29.66 -2.83 8.24
CA LEU A 308 29.35 -3.77 7.18
C LEU A 308 30.08 -3.40 5.89
N VAL A 309 30.37 -4.43 5.08
CA VAL A 309 30.94 -4.26 3.75
C VAL A 309 29.83 -4.55 2.74
N ILE A 310 29.39 -3.52 2.03
CA ILE A 310 28.39 -3.64 0.96
C ILE A 310 29.15 -3.85 -0.35
N PRO A 311 28.95 -4.96 -1.07
CA PRO A 311 29.58 -5.15 -2.37
C PRO A 311 29.08 -4.11 -3.38
N PRO A 312 29.74 -3.96 -4.55
CA PRO A 312 29.23 -3.12 -5.64
C PRO A 312 27.80 -3.52 -6.01
N ASN A 313 26.90 -2.55 -6.10
CA ASN A 313 25.46 -2.76 -6.30
C ASN A 313 24.83 -3.74 -5.30
N GLY A 314 25.36 -3.77 -4.07
CA GLY A 314 25.04 -4.76 -3.06
C GLY A 314 23.60 -4.67 -2.56
N LEU A 315 23.10 -5.83 -2.14
CA LEU A 315 21.78 -6.00 -1.56
C LEU A 315 21.91 -6.18 -0.05
N LEU A 316 21.16 -5.40 0.72
CA LEU A 316 20.86 -5.67 2.11
C LEU A 316 19.50 -6.34 2.23
N GLU A 317 19.49 -7.48 2.91
CA GLU A 317 18.28 -8.24 3.20
C GLU A 317 18.37 -8.91 4.58
N ILE A 318 17.23 -9.38 5.06
CA ILE A 318 17.16 -10.22 6.26
C ILE A 318 17.06 -11.68 5.83
N GLU A 319 18.04 -12.48 6.25
CA GLU A 319 18.09 -13.92 6.02
C GLU A 319 17.92 -14.64 7.35
N GLY A 320 17.09 -15.69 7.40
CA GLY A 320 16.77 -16.35 8.67
C GLY A 320 15.48 -17.15 8.64
N LYS A 321 15.13 -17.76 9.78
CA LYS A 321 13.90 -18.56 9.94
C LYS A 321 12.73 -17.75 10.48
N ASP A 322 12.97 -16.59 11.07
CA ASP A 322 11.88 -15.84 11.68
C ASP A 322 10.91 -15.31 10.61
N PRO A 323 9.58 -15.48 10.82
CA PRO A 323 8.58 -15.11 9.83
C PRO A 323 8.41 -13.59 9.71
N ILE A 324 8.62 -12.86 10.81
CA ILE A 324 8.53 -11.40 10.87
C ILE A 324 9.81 -10.91 11.55
N CYS A 325 10.66 -10.24 10.78
CA CYS A 325 11.89 -9.63 11.28
C CYS A 325 12.30 -8.50 10.35
N TYR A 326 12.23 -7.26 10.84
CA TYR A 326 12.62 -6.07 10.08
C TYR A 326 13.37 -5.06 10.95
N LEU A 327 14.20 -4.26 10.30
CA LEU A 327 15.07 -3.28 10.96
C LEU A 327 14.71 -1.89 10.50
N VAL A 328 14.61 -0.96 11.44
CA VAL A 328 14.46 0.47 11.18
C VAL A 328 15.85 1.12 11.25
N ILE A 329 16.26 1.69 10.13
CA ILE A 329 17.55 2.35 9.92
C ILE A 329 17.42 3.81 10.35
N LYS A 330 18.27 4.23 11.28
CA LYS A 330 18.44 5.67 11.59
C LYS A 330 19.26 6.37 10.51
N ASN A 331 20.38 5.75 10.15
CA ASN A 331 21.27 6.18 9.08
C ASN A 331 22.16 5.02 8.64
N LEU A 332 22.76 5.20 7.46
CA LEU A 332 23.81 4.34 6.95
C LEU A 332 24.86 5.21 6.26
N LYS A 333 26.06 5.24 6.82
CA LYS A 333 27.14 6.17 6.43
C LYS A 333 28.33 5.41 5.89
N GLU A 334 28.89 5.88 4.79
CA GLU A 334 30.19 5.47 4.29
C GLU A 334 31.29 5.80 5.31
N ILE A 335 32.22 4.87 5.50
CA ILE A 335 33.41 5.04 6.33
C ILE A 335 34.66 4.69 5.53
N ALA A 336 35.79 5.28 5.91
CA ALA A 336 37.07 4.98 5.28
C ALA A 336 37.48 3.52 5.49
N TRP A 337 38.17 2.94 4.50
CA TRP A 337 38.81 1.64 4.63
C TRP A 337 39.93 1.74 5.67
N SER A 338 39.77 1.03 6.79
CA SER A 338 40.79 0.90 7.84
C SER A 338 41.84 -0.12 7.51
#